data_AF-A0A2R5F3Q4-F1
#
_entry.id   AF-A0A2R5F3Q4-F1
#
_cell.length_a   1.000
_cell.length_b   1.000
_cell.length_c   1.000
_cell.angle_alpha   90.00
_cell.angle_beta   90.00
_cell.angle_gamma   90.00
#
_symmetry.space_group_name_H-M   'P 1'
#
loop_
_entity.id
_entity.type
_entity.pdbx_description
1 polymer ?
#
loop_
_entity_poly.entity_id
_entity_poly.type
_entity_poly.pdbx_seq_one_letter_code
_entity_poly.pdbx_strand_id
1 'polypeptide(L)' 'MTLYAKWTINVYTVSFESNGGSAVEATTVEHGDTMEAPEVPTRTGYAFGGWYT' A
#
# COMPACT_ATOMS: atom_id res chain seq x y z
N MET A 1 19.57 4.27 -38.52
CA MET A 1 19.84 3.83 -37.15
C MET A 1 18.58 4.05 -36.34
N THR A 2 18.09 3.02 -35.66
CA THR A 2 16.81 3.06 -34.95
C THR A 2 17.11 2.92 -33.47
N LEU A 3 16.61 3.85 -32.66
CA LEU A 3 16.74 3.81 -31.21
C LEU A 3 15.38 3.51 -30.60
N TYR A 4 15.37 2.74 -29.51
CA TYR A 4 14.17 2.42 -28.77
C TYR A 4 14.23 3.05 -27.38
N ALA A 5 13.13 3.63 -26.95
CA ALA A 5 12.96 4.03 -25.56
C ALA A 5 12.76 2.78 -24.69
N LYS A 6 13.42 2.77 -23.53
CA LYS A 6 13.21 1.77 -22.49
C LYS A 6 12.81 2.50 -21.21
N TRP A 7 11.66 2.12 -20.67
CA TRP A 7 11.14 2.67 -19.43
C TRP A 7 11.21 1.60 -18.35
N THR A 8 11.54 2.02 -17.13
CA THR A 8 11.44 1.20 -15.92
C THR A 8 10.26 1.74 -15.12
N ILE A 9 9.36 0.85 -14.70
CA ILE A 9 8.21 1.26 -13.88
C ILE A 9 8.67 1.70 -12.50
N ASN A 10 8.09 2.78 -11.99
CA ASN A 10 8.33 3.21 -10.62
C ASN A 10 7.56 2.29 -9.67
N VAL A 11 8.20 1.91 -8.58
CA VAL A 11 7.61 1.10 -7.51
C VAL A 11 7.59 1.93 -6.23
N TYR A 12 6.43 1.97 -5.57
CA TYR A 12 6.22 2.74 -4.35
C TYR A 12 5.91 1.81 -3.19
N THR A 13 6.37 2.18 -1.99
CA THR A 13 6.02 1.47 -0.76
C THR A 13 4.86 2.17 -0.06
N VAL A 14 3.79 1.42 0.21
CA VAL A 14 2.65 1.84 1.01
C VAL A 14 2.83 1.31 2.43
N SER A 15 2.91 2.22 3.40
CA SER A 15 3.01 1.92 4.82
C SER A 15 1.69 2.21 5.53
N PHE A 16 1.35 1.39 6.53
CA PHE A 16 0.10 1.49 7.26
C PHE A 16 0.32 1.89 8.72
N GLU A 17 -0.40 2.91 9.18
CA GLU A 17 -0.47 3.33 10.59
C GLU A 17 -1.83 2.90 11.15
N SER A 18 -1.84 1.92 12.05
CA SER A 18 -3.06 1.34 12.62
C SER A 18 -3.55 2.07 13.88
N ASN A 19 -2.88 3.16 14.29
CA ASN A 19 -3.18 3.96 15.47
C ASN A 19 -3.32 3.12 16.75
N GLY A 20 -2.32 2.25 16.97
CA GLY A 20 -2.29 1.34 18.12
C GLY A 20 -3.21 0.11 17.98
N GLY A 21 -3.66 -0.20 16.77
CA GLY A 21 -4.20 -1.52 16.43
C GLY A 21 -3.10 -2.56 16.18
N SER A 22 -3.47 -3.72 15.65
CA SER A 22 -2.50 -4.70 15.17
C SER A 22 -1.60 -4.13 14.08
N ALA A 23 -0.37 -4.65 13.99
CA ALA A 23 0.57 -4.26 12.94
C ALA A 23 0.04 -4.68 11.57
N VAL A 24 0.32 -3.86 10.56
CA VAL A 24 -0.04 -4.11 9.17
C VAL A 24 1.22 -3.96 8.32
N GLU A 25 1.55 -5.02 7.58
CA GLU A 25 2.77 -5.07 6.78
C GLU A 25 2.71 -4.07 5.63
N ALA A 26 3.85 -3.41 5.37
CA ALA A 26 3.98 -2.53 4.22
C ALA A 26 3.98 -3.35 2.92
N THR A 27 3.44 -2.76 1.85
CA THR A 27 3.36 -3.40 0.54
C THR A 27 3.92 -2.49 -0.53
N THR A 28 4.57 -3.07 -1.53
CA THR A 28 5.03 -2.34 -2.71
C THR A 28 4.01 -2.43 -3.84
N VAL A 29 3.75 -1.31 -4.51
CA VAL A 29 2.83 -1.21 -5.64
C VAL A 29 3.52 -0.53 -6.83
N GLU A 30 3.30 -1.08 -8.02
CA GLU A 30 3.75 -0.46 -9.26
C GLU A 30 2.94 0.79 -9.58
N HIS A 31 3.59 1.79 -10.16
CA HIS A 31 2.92 3.04 -10.52
C HIS A 31 1.77 2.80 -11.49
N GLY A 32 0.56 3.19 -11.08
CA GLY A 32 -0.65 3.07 -11.89
C GLY A 32 -1.38 1.74 -11.74
N ASP A 33 -0.86 0.81 -10.94
CA ASP A 33 -1.55 -0.44 -10.59
C ASP A 33 -2.40 -0.28 -9.31
N THR A 34 -3.32 -1.21 -9.11
CA THR A 34 -4.11 -1.33 -7.87
C THR A 34 -3.46 -2.31 -6.92
N MET A 35 -3.56 -2.07 -5.61
CA MET A 35 -3.10 -3.01 -4.60
C MET A 35 -4.27 -3.74 -3.94
N GLU A 36 -4.03 -4.96 -3.46
CA GLU A 36 -4.95 -5.64 -2.55
C GLU A 36 -4.99 -4.91 -1.20
N ALA A 37 -6.19 -4.80 -0.62
CA ALA A 37 -6.33 -4.22 0.70
C ALA A 37 -5.62 -5.14 1.74
N PRO A 38 -4.86 -4.58 2.69
CA PRO A 38 -4.22 -5.37 3.71
C PRO A 38 -5.26 -5.95 4.68
N GLU A 39 -4.81 -6.87 5.54
CA GLU A 39 -5.64 -7.35 6.64
C GLU A 39 -6.09 -6.20 7.54
N VAL A 40 -7.36 -6.23 7.92
CA VAL A 40 -7.97 -5.16 8.73
C VAL A 40 -7.35 -5.18 10.12
N PRO A 41 -6.76 -4.06 10.58
CA PRO A 41 -6.18 -4.01 11.91
C PRO A 41 -7.27 -4.09 12.98
N THR A 42 -6.97 -4.78 14.07
CA THR A 42 -7.87 -4.88 15.22
C THR A 42 -7.39 -3.98 16.36
N ARG A 43 -8.32 -3.24 16.97
CA ARG A 43 -8.05 -2.40 18.15
C ARG A 43 -9.18 -2.57 19.16
N THR A 44 -8.85 -3.06 20.36
CA THR A 44 -9.82 -3.36 21.41
C THR A 44 -10.69 -2.15 21.75
N GLY A 45 -12.02 -2.32 21.68
CA GLY A 45 -12.99 -1.27 21.96
C GLY A 45 -13.33 -0.36 20.77
N TYR A 46 -12.82 -0.64 19.57
CA TYR A 46 -13.05 0.15 18.36
C TYR A 46 -13.43 -0.72 17.17
N ALA A 47 -14.19 -0.13 16.25
CA ALA A 47 -14.46 -0.70 14.93
C ALA A 47 -13.53 -0.06 13.89
N PHE A 48 -13.08 -0.85 12.91
CA PHE A 48 -12.26 -0.34 11.82
C PHE A 48 -13.11 0.53 10.88
N GLY A 49 -12.72 1.80 10.72
CA GLY A 49 -13.45 2.78 9.90
C GLY A 49 -12.98 2.87 8.43
N GLY A 50 -11.84 2.26 8.10
CA GLY A 50 -11.22 2.33 6.79
C GLY A 50 -9.80 2.91 6.82
N TRP A 51 -9.17 2.88 5.66
CA TRP A 51 -7.87 3.52 5.40
C TRP A 51 -8.08 4.92 4.81
N TYR A 52 -7.31 5.89 5.26
CA TYR A 52 -7.38 7.30 4.83
C TYR A 52 -6.00 7.75 4.32
N THR A 53 -5.99 8.63 3.31
CA THR A 53 -4.79 9.14 2.61
C THR A 53 -4.53 10.61 2.88
#